data_AF-M7XYR5-F1
#
_entry.id   AF-M7XYR5-F1
#
_cell.length_a   1.000
_cell.length_b   1.000
_cell.length_c   1.000
_cell.angle_alpha   90.00
_cell.angle_beta   90.00
_cell.angle_gamma   90.00
#
_symmetry.space_group_name_H-M   'P 1'
#
loop_
_entity.id
_entity.type
_entity.pdbx_description
1 polymer ?
#
loop_
_entity_poly.entity_id
_entity_poly.type
_entity_poly.pdbx_seq_one_letter_code
_entity_poly.pdbx_strand_id
1 'polypeptide(L)'
;MKWQGRRQSTNVEDRRGQSAGGGMGRAGGGMNPLLIGALGRLLFSKTGLILVAGFFLVMWLTGTNPLTLIGQFAGGGAPIAQQSTNFQASPEEEELAQMTAVVLAETENVWNQLMEGYREPKLVLFSENIESACGFASSASGPFYCPGDEKVYIDLSFFQDMGRKLGAHGDFAQAYVIAHEVGHHVQLLDGTLERVQSMRNKLPEPEFNRLMVRLELQADFYAGVWAHYADKYSNILEPGDIEEALNAASSVGDDRLQKQANGRVVPDSFTHGTSEQRMRWFKKGYETGDPSQGDTFNASRL
;
A
#
# COMPACT_ATOMS: atom_id res chain seq x y z
N MET A 1 17.61 -13.53 -5.74
CA MET A 1 16.52 -14.49 -6.06
C MET A 1 16.39 -14.77 -7.57
N LYS A 2 16.20 -16.04 -7.94
CA LYS A 2 16.04 -16.49 -9.35
C LYS A 2 14.62 -16.29 -9.88
N TRP A 3 14.27 -15.07 -10.27
CA TRP A 3 12.91 -14.73 -10.76
C TRP A 3 12.77 -14.69 -12.30
N GLN A 4 13.86 -14.47 -13.03
CA GLN A 4 13.84 -14.29 -14.49
C GLN A 4 13.33 -15.55 -15.23
N GLY A 5 12.43 -15.35 -16.19
CA GLY A 5 11.86 -16.42 -17.01
C GLY A 5 10.76 -17.25 -16.34
N ARG A 6 10.35 -16.92 -15.11
CA ARG A 6 9.25 -17.60 -14.40
C ARG A 6 7.87 -17.09 -14.83
N ARG A 7 6.83 -17.82 -14.43
CA ARG A 7 5.43 -17.41 -14.63
C ARG A 7 5.18 -16.07 -13.91
N GLN A 8 4.54 -15.15 -14.61
CA GLN A 8 4.00 -13.90 -14.05
C GLN A 8 2.52 -14.08 -13.72
N SER A 9 2.03 -13.46 -12.64
CA SER A 9 0.61 -13.49 -12.29
C SER A 9 -0.20 -12.70 -13.29
N THR A 10 -1.41 -13.18 -13.59
CA THR A 10 -2.41 -12.46 -14.39
C THR A 10 -3.26 -11.51 -13.57
N ASN A 11 -3.06 -11.47 -12.24
CA ASN A 11 -3.82 -10.64 -11.30
C ASN A 11 -3.18 -9.25 -11.05
N VAL A 12 -2.20 -8.85 -11.88
CA VAL A 12 -1.57 -7.53 -11.83
C VAL A 12 -2.34 -6.52 -12.70
N GLU A 13 -2.80 -5.45 -12.08
CA GLU A 13 -3.40 -4.27 -12.72
C GLU A 13 -2.35 -3.15 -12.77
N ASP A 14 -1.77 -2.92 -13.94
CA ASP A 14 -0.82 -1.81 -14.13
C ASP A 14 -1.56 -0.48 -14.35
N ARG A 15 -1.48 0.40 -13.35
CA ARG A 15 -2.05 1.75 -13.35
C ARG A 15 -0.98 2.83 -13.22
N ARG A 16 0.29 2.49 -13.48
CA ARG A 16 1.38 3.46 -13.43
C ARG A 16 1.15 4.56 -14.47
N GLY A 17 1.48 5.80 -14.09
CA GLY A 17 1.22 7.00 -14.91
C GLY A 17 -0.26 7.39 -15.10
N GLN A 18 -1.20 6.65 -14.50
CA GLN A 18 -2.60 7.06 -14.41
C GLN A 18 -2.77 7.91 -13.15
N SER A 19 -3.14 9.18 -13.29
CA SER A 19 -3.48 10.00 -12.12
C SER A 19 -4.89 9.69 -11.64
N ALA A 20 -5.05 9.47 -10.33
CA ALA A 20 -6.36 9.36 -9.70
C ALA A 20 -7.00 10.75 -9.64
N GLY A 21 -7.71 11.13 -10.71
CA GLY A 21 -8.70 12.21 -10.72
C GLY A 21 -8.21 13.58 -10.22
N GLY A 22 -7.71 14.42 -11.13
CA GLY A 22 -7.41 15.80 -10.80
C GLY A 22 -6.81 16.61 -11.94
N GLY A 23 -7.55 16.74 -13.05
CA GLY A 23 -7.30 17.78 -14.05
C GLY A 23 -7.46 19.17 -13.43
N MET A 24 -6.45 19.62 -12.70
CA MET A 24 -6.28 21.00 -12.25
C MET A 24 -4.82 21.41 -12.49
N GLY A 25 -4.40 21.27 -13.73
CA GLY A 25 -3.08 21.67 -14.18
C GLY A 25 -2.74 20.97 -15.48
N ARG A 26 -2.62 21.76 -16.56
CA ARG A 26 -2.09 21.36 -17.88
C ARG A 26 -3.07 20.73 -18.89
N ALA A 27 -4.35 21.13 -18.86
CA ALA A 27 -5.10 21.14 -20.11
C ALA A 27 -4.57 22.29 -20.98
N GLY A 28 -3.89 21.95 -22.08
CA GLY A 28 -3.35 22.86 -23.10
C GLY A 28 -4.43 23.60 -23.89
N GLY A 29 -5.30 24.34 -23.21
CA GLY A 29 -6.13 25.39 -23.77
C GLY A 29 -5.78 26.68 -23.04
N GLY A 30 -5.13 27.62 -23.73
CA GLY A 30 -4.67 28.87 -23.14
C GLY A 30 -5.80 29.64 -22.45
N MET A 31 -5.86 29.57 -21.12
CA MET A 31 -6.65 30.51 -20.34
C MET A 31 -5.95 31.86 -20.41
N ASN A 32 -6.61 32.82 -21.08
CA ASN A 32 -6.14 34.19 -21.22
C ASN A 32 -5.80 34.75 -19.82
N PRO A 33 -4.55 35.15 -19.53
CA PRO A 33 -4.11 35.61 -18.20
C PRO A 33 -4.93 36.80 -17.67
N LEU A 34 -5.65 37.51 -18.54
CA LEU A 34 -6.64 38.54 -18.17
C LEU A 34 -7.86 37.99 -17.40
N LEU A 35 -8.30 36.76 -17.65
CA LEU A 35 -9.45 36.16 -16.98
C LEU A 35 -9.14 35.71 -15.55
N ILE A 36 -7.92 35.22 -15.29
CA ILE A 36 -7.46 34.83 -13.94
C ILE A 36 -7.41 36.08 -13.04
N GLY A 37 -6.91 37.20 -13.57
CA GLY A 37 -6.90 38.49 -12.86
C GLY A 37 -8.30 39.03 -12.56
N ALA A 38 -9.25 38.86 -13.48
CA ALA A 38 -10.64 39.28 -13.30
C ALA A 38 -11.39 38.39 -12.28
N LEU A 39 -11.21 37.07 -12.34
CA LEU A 39 -11.84 36.12 -11.43
C LEU A 39 -11.31 36.28 -10.00
N GLY A 40 -9.99 36.45 -9.84
CA GLY A 40 -9.38 36.75 -8.55
C GLY A 40 -9.93 38.05 -7.95
N ARG A 41 -10.01 39.13 -8.73
CA ARG A 41 -10.59 40.40 -8.28
C ARG A 41 -12.08 40.27 -7.92
N LEU A 42 -12.85 39.46 -8.64
CA LEU A 42 -14.25 39.23 -8.35
C LEU A 42 -14.41 38.48 -7.02
N LEU A 43 -13.67 37.39 -6.80
CA LEU A 43 -13.72 36.56 -5.59
C LEU A 43 -13.34 37.32 -4.32
N PHE A 44 -12.40 38.26 -4.40
CA PHE A 44 -12.00 39.12 -3.28
C PHE A 44 -12.78 40.44 -3.19
N SER A 45 -13.78 40.67 -4.05
CA SER A 45 -14.68 41.83 -3.95
C SER A 45 -15.84 41.55 -2.98
N LYS A 46 -16.45 42.62 -2.45
CA LYS A 46 -17.67 42.50 -1.62
C LYS A 46 -18.80 41.74 -2.35
N THR A 47 -18.89 41.89 -3.67
CA THR A 47 -19.86 41.16 -4.50
C THR A 47 -19.52 39.68 -4.62
N GLY A 48 -18.25 39.32 -4.79
CA GLY A 48 -17.82 37.91 -4.84
C GLY A 48 -17.97 37.19 -3.52
N LEU A 49 -17.71 37.85 -2.40
CA LEU A 49 -17.95 37.28 -1.07
C LEU A 49 -19.43 36.99 -0.83
N ILE A 50 -20.35 37.84 -1.32
CA ILE A 50 -21.80 37.59 -1.26
C ILE A 50 -22.18 36.38 -2.13
N LEU A 51 -21.60 36.24 -3.32
CA LEU A 51 -21.83 35.09 -4.20
C LEU A 51 -21.31 33.79 -3.59
N VAL A 52 -20.11 33.82 -3.00
CA VAL A 52 -19.50 32.67 -2.32
C VAL A 52 -20.31 32.29 -1.07
N ALA A 53 -20.75 33.26 -0.27
CA ALA A 53 -21.61 33.00 0.88
C ALA A 53 -22.99 32.43 0.47
N GLY A 54 -23.59 32.95 -0.60
CA GLY A 54 -24.81 32.40 -1.18
C GLY A 54 -24.63 30.98 -1.71
N PHE A 55 -23.51 30.69 -2.34
CA PHE A 55 -23.14 29.35 -2.81
C PHE A 55 -23.03 28.35 -1.64
N PHE A 56 -22.32 28.71 -0.57
CA PHE A 56 -22.21 27.87 0.63
C PHE A 56 -23.54 27.73 1.39
N LEU A 57 -24.40 28.75 1.39
CA LEU A 57 -25.74 28.69 1.97
C LEU A 57 -26.64 27.71 1.21
N VAL A 58 -26.60 27.73 -0.12
CA VAL A 58 -27.31 26.74 -0.95
C VAL A 58 -26.78 25.34 -0.64
N MET A 59 -25.47 25.14 -0.60
CA MET A 59 -24.87 23.84 -0.26
C MET A 59 -25.28 23.31 1.11
N TRP A 60 -25.40 24.19 2.11
CA TRP A 60 -25.85 23.82 3.45
C TRP A 60 -27.33 23.44 3.48
N LEU A 61 -28.18 24.14 2.71
CA LEU A 61 -29.62 23.88 2.64
C LEU A 61 -29.97 22.65 1.79
N THR A 62 -29.21 22.35 0.75
CA THR A 62 -29.50 21.27 -0.21
C THR A 62 -28.67 20.01 0.00
N GLY A 63 -27.61 20.06 0.83
CA GLY A 63 -26.71 18.94 1.06
C GLY A 63 -25.87 18.53 -0.15
N THR A 64 -25.78 19.39 -1.17
CA THR A 64 -25.10 19.07 -2.44
C THR A 64 -23.58 19.28 -2.36
N ASN A 65 -22.81 18.30 -2.87
CA ASN A 65 -21.35 18.35 -2.90
C ASN A 65 -20.85 19.47 -3.85
N PRO A 66 -19.90 20.33 -3.44
CA PRO A 66 -19.47 21.50 -4.22
C PRO A 66 -18.95 21.15 -5.63
N LEU A 67 -18.33 19.98 -5.78
CA LEU A 67 -17.78 19.53 -7.06
C LEU A 67 -18.89 19.21 -8.08
N THR A 68 -20.05 18.75 -7.60
CA THR A 68 -21.19 18.43 -8.47
C THR A 68 -21.84 19.69 -9.05
N LEU A 69 -21.92 20.76 -8.26
CA LEU A 69 -22.51 22.05 -8.68
C LEU A 69 -21.57 22.81 -9.64
N ILE A 70 -20.26 22.74 -9.41
CA ILE A 70 -19.24 23.29 -10.32
C ILE A 70 -19.26 22.54 -11.66
N GLY A 71 -19.41 21.21 -11.64
CA GLY A 71 -19.57 20.40 -12.85
C GLY A 71 -20.84 20.72 -13.65
N GLN A 72 -21.93 21.13 -12.98
CA GLN A 72 -23.16 21.57 -13.65
C GLN A 72 -23.04 22.98 -14.26
N PHE A 73 -22.35 23.92 -13.60
CA PHE A 73 -22.17 25.29 -14.09
C PHE A 73 -21.07 25.43 -15.16
N ALA A 74 -20.08 24.54 -15.17
CA ALA A 74 -18.98 24.55 -16.14
C ALA A 74 -19.33 23.94 -17.51
N GLY A 75 -20.58 23.48 -17.70
CA GLY A 75 -21.11 23.04 -18.99
C GLY A 75 -20.84 21.56 -19.30
N GLY A 76 -21.93 20.77 -19.25
CA GLY A 76 -22.09 19.55 -20.04
C GLY A 76 -21.30 18.33 -19.58
N GLY A 77 -22.02 17.30 -19.14
CA GLY A 77 -21.48 15.97 -18.82
C GLY A 77 -20.83 15.27 -20.02
N ALA A 78 -19.58 15.62 -20.30
CA ALA A 78 -18.67 14.74 -21.02
C ALA A 78 -18.00 13.82 -19.99
N PRO A 79 -17.86 12.52 -20.25
CA PRO A 79 -17.07 11.65 -19.40
C PRO A 79 -15.66 12.24 -19.31
N ILE A 80 -15.16 12.42 -18.08
CA ILE A 80 -13.77 12.80 -17.84
C ILE A 80 -12.94 11.66 -18.44
N ALA A 81 -12.35 11.90 -19.61
CA ALA A 81 -11.37 10.99 -20.16
C ALA A 81 -10.20 10.94 -19.17
N GLN A 82 -9.87 9.74 -18.67
CA GLN A 82 -8.60 9.51 -18.01
C GLN A 82 -7.52 10.00 -18.97
N GLN A 83 -6.88 11.10 -18.60
CA GLN A 83 -5.79 11.66 -19.37
C GLN A 83 -4.59 10.74 -19.11
N SER A 84 -4.45 9.71 -19.94
CA SER A 84 -3.23 8.90 -19.98
C SER A 84 -2.10 9.87 -20.30
N THR A 85 -1.27 10.17 -19.31
CA THR A 85 0.05 10.70 -19.62
C THR A 85 0.74 9.66 -20.51
N ASN A 86 1.61 10.09 -21.43
CA ASN A 86 2.48 9.16 -22.17
C ASN A 86 3.52 8.61 -21.18
N PHE A 87 3.06 7.83 -20.21
CA PHE A 87 3.90 7.13 -19.27
C PHE A 87 4.67 6.09 -20.06
N GLN A 88 6.00 6.20 -19.99
CA GLN A 88 6.93 5.24 -20.54
C GLN A 88 7.78 4.78 -19.37
N ALA A 89 7.54 3.54 -18.94
CA ALA A 89 8.36 2.91 -17.91
C ALA A 89 9.82 2.82 -18.39
N SER A 90 10.77 3.08 -17.50
CA SER A 90 12.17 2.79 -17.80
C SER A 90 12.39 1.28 -17.85
N PRO A 91 13.45 0.78 -18.51
CA PRO A 91 13.78 -0.64 -18.49
C PRO A 91 13.89 -1.22 -17.09
N GLU A 92 14.44 -0.47 -16.14
CA GLU A 92 14.58 -0.87 -14.74
C GLU A 92 13.22 -0.95 -14.04
N GLU A 93 12.32 -0.01 -14.32
CA GLU A 93 10.98 -0.03 -13.75
C GLU A 93 10.13 -1.17 -14.31
N GLU A 94 10.34 -1.53 -15.57
CA GLU A 94 9.70 -2.68 -16.20
C GLU A 94 10.24 -4.01 -15.64
N GLU A 95 11.54 -4.08 -15.34
CA GLU A 95 12.14 -5.22 -14.66
C GLU A 95 11.53 -5.42 -13.26
N LEU A 96 11.35 -4.34 -12.49
CA LEU A 96 10.69 -4.37 -11.19
C LEU A 96 9.22 -4.78 -11.27
N ALA A 97 8.48 -4.32 -12.30
CA ALA A 97 7.10 -4.72 -12.54
C ALA A 97 6.98 -6.22 -12.84
N GLN A 98 7.86 -6.75 -13.68
CA GLN A 98 7.90 -8.18 -14.01
C GLN A 98 8.27 -9.03 -12.79
N MET A 99 9.29 -8.61 -12.03
CA MET A 99 9.66 -9.30 -10.79
C MET A 99 8.48 -9.29 -9.79
N THR A 100 7.79 -8.16 -9.64
CA THR A 100 6.59 -8.06 -8.78
C THR A 100 5.50 -9.04 -9.21
N ALA A 101 5.25 -9.15 -10.51
CA ALA A 101 4.28 -10.11 -11.06
C ALA A 101 4.70 -11.57 -10.85
N VAL A 102 6.00 -11.88 -10.90
CA VAL A 102 6.53 -13.22 -10.57
C VAL A 102 6.35 -13.53 -9.09
N VAL A 103 6.67 -12.59 -8.19
CA VAL A 103 6.51 -12.81 -6.75
C VAL A 103 5.05 -13.05 -6.40
N LEU A 104 4.12 -12.26 -6.95
CA LEU A 104 2.68 -12.51 -6.78
C LEU A 104 2.28 -13.91 -7.27
N ALA A 105 2.80 -14.35 -8.42
CA ALA A 105 2.55 -15.71 -8.90
C ALA A 105 3.07 -16.80 -7.94
N GLU A 106 4.24 -16.58 -7.34
CA GLU A 106 4.79 -17.53 -6.37
C GLU A 106 3.97 -17.54 -5.07
N THR A 107 3.44 -16.39 -4.61
CA THR A 107 2.56 -16.37 -3.42
C THR A 107 1.23 -17.07 -3.70
N GLU A 108 0.61 -16.84 -4.86
CA GLU A 108 -0.58 -17.56 -5.33
C GLU A 108 -0.36 -19.08 -5.31
N ASN A 109 0.77 -19.55 -5.85
CA ASN A 109 1.09 -20.98 -5.91
C ASN A 109 1.15 -21.63 -4.52
N VAL A 110 1.77 -20.94 -3.57
CA VAL A 110 1.92 -21.45 -2.20
C VAL A 110 0.58 -21.44 -1.48
N TRP A 111 -0.14 -20.32 -1.48
CA TRP A 111 -1.37 -20.20 -0.70
C TRP A 111 -2.54 -21.02 -1.25
N ASN A 112 -2.62 -21.24 -2.57
CA ASN A 112 -3.57 -22.20 -3.15
C ASN A 112 -3.35 -23.65 -2.64
N GLN A 113 -2.13 -23.99 -2.21
CA GLN A 113 -1.84 -25.32 -1.64
C GLN A 113 -2.08 -25.37 -0.12
N LEU A 114 -1.83 -24.26 0.58
CA LEU A 114 -1.85 -24.21 2.05
C LEU A 114 -3.21 -23.84 2.63
N MET A 115 -4.08 -23.17 1.87
CA MET A 115 -5.36 -22.66 2.35
C MET A 115 -6.50 -23.14 1.46
N GLU A 116 -7.40 -23.94 2.02
CA GLU A 116 -8.61 -24.35 1.34
C GLU A 116 -9.50 -23.14 1.04
N GLY A 117 -9.95 -23.01 -0.20
CA GLY A 117 -10.77 -21.87 -0.62
C GLY A 117 -10.00 -20.56 -0.73
N TYR A 118 -8.67 -20.59 -0.82
CA TYR A 118 -7.87 -19.41 -1.12
C TYR A 118 -8.38 -18.72 -2.38
N ARG A 119 -8.64 -17.42 -2.25
CA ARG A 119 -8.97 -16.55 -3.38
C ARG A 119 -7.73 -15.71 -3.64
N GLU A 120 -7.31 -15.59 -4.89
CA GLU A 120 -6.09 -14.85 -5.20
C GLU A 120 -6.35 -13.33 -5.11
N PRO A 121 -5.47 -12.55 -4.43
CA PRO A 121 -5.60 -11.11 -4.40
C PRO A 121 -5.17 -10.53 -5.75
N LYS A 122 -5.68 -9.34 -6.06
CA LYS A 122 -5.11 -8.54 -7.16
C LYS A 122 -3.99 -7.65 -6.65
N LEU A 123 -3.08 -7.27 -7.54
CA LEU A 123 -2.03 -6.30 -7.25
C LEU A 123 -2.13 -5.12 -8.19
N VAL A 124 -2.11 -3.90 -7.65
CA VAL A 124 -2.14 -2.66 -8.42
C VAL A 124 -0.78 -2.00 -8.35
N LEU A 125 -0.15 -1.86 -9.52
CA LEU A 125 1.02 -0.99 -9.68
C LEU A 125 0.53 0.43 -9.93
N PHE A 126 1.01 1.40 -9.15
CA PHE A 126 0.63 2.80 -9.31
C PHE A 126 1.85 3.74 -9.21
N SER A 127 1.64 5.01 -9.54
CA SER A 127 2.67 6.05 -9.41
C SER A 127 2.10 7.26 -8.69
N GLU A 128 2.82 7.76 -7.70
CA GLU A 128 2.53 8.98 -6.91
C GLU A 128 1.29 8.90 -6.01
N ASN A 129 0.12 8.56 -6.57
CA ASN A 129 -1.16 8.53 -5.87
C ASN A 129 -2.14 7.53 -6.48
N ILE A 130 -3.06 7.04 -5.66
CA ILE A 130 -4.10 6.11 -6.06
C ILE A 130 -5.35 6.25 -5.18
N GLU A 131 -6.52 6.04 -5.77
CA GLU A 131 -7.77 5.85 -5.04
C GLU A 131 -8.07 4.35 -4.93
N SER A 132 -8.24 3.86 -3.70
CA SER A 132 -8.57 2.47 -3.36
C SER A 132 -9.93 2.40 -2.65
N ALA A 133 -10.47 1.20 -2.44
CA ALA A 133 -11.65 1.03 -1.58
C ALA A 133 -11.42 1.48 -0.13
N CYS A 134 -10.15 1.57 0.30
CA CYS A 134 -9.74 2.04 1.62
C CYS A 134 -9.51 3.56 1.68
N GLY A 135 -9.72 4.26 0.56
CA GLY A 135 -9.54 5.69 0.41
C GLY A 135 -8.33 6.08 -0.43
N PHE A 136 -7.98 7.36 -0.38
CA PHE A 136 -6.84 7.92 -1.09
C PHE A 136 -5.52 7.56 -0.42
N ALA A 137 -4.55 7.10 -1.22
CA ALA A 137 -3.19 6.83 -0.78
C ALA A 137 -2.18 7.55 -1.68
N SER A 138 -1.03 7.88 -1.11
CA SER A 138 0.13 8.41 -1.84
C SER A 138 1.32 7.48 -1.70
N SER A 139 2.25 7.55 -2.65
CA SER A 139 3.48 6.75 -2.66
C SER A 139 4.36 6.92 -1.42
N ALA A 140 4.21 8.04 -0.70
CA ALA A 140 4.86 8.28 0.58
C ALA A 140 4.43 7.32 1.71
N SER A 141 3.31 6.62 1.54
CA SER A 141 2.75 5.69 2.54
C SER A 141 3.38 4.29 2.45
N GLY A 142 4.08 3.99 1.37
CA GLY A 142 4.59 2.65 1.07
C GLY A 142 3.53 1.69 0.52
N PRO A 143 3.91 0.43 0.28
CA PRO A 143 3.00 -0.65 -0.10
C PRO A 143 1.92 -0.88 0.97
N PHE A 144 0.75 -1.33 0.54
CA PHE A 144 -0.33 -1.66 1.47
C PHE A 144 -1.33 -2.65 0.86
N TYR A 145 -1.98 -3.42 1.72
CA TYR A 145 -3.14 -4.22 1.40
C TYR A 145 -4.45 -3.51 1.78
N CYS A 146 -5.42 -3.50 0.85
CA CYS A 146 -6.76 -2.99 1.12
C CYS A 146 -7.79 -4.14 1.19
N PRO A 147 -8.39 -4.39 2.37
CA PRO A 147 -9.42 -5.43 2.50
C PRO A 147 -10.74 -5.07 1.80
N GLY A 148 -10.99 -3.80 1.47
CA GLY A 148 -12.25 -3.35 0.86
C GLY A 148 -12.42 -3.77 -0.61
N ASP A 149 -11.33 -4.00 -1.32
CA ASP A 149 -11.31 -4.49 -2.71
C ASP A 149 -10.39 -5.71 -2.91
N GLU A 150 -9.84 -6.23 -1.81
CA GLU A 150 -8.93 -7.37 -1.76
C GLU A 150 -7.68 -7.20 -2.64
N LYS A 151 -7.06 -6.01 -2.59
CA LYS A 151 -5.90 -5.68 -3.43
C LYS A 151 -4.65 -5.28 -2.65
N VAL A 152 -3.51 -5.69 -3.18
CA VAL A 152 -2.19 -5.17 -2.82
C VAL A 152 -1.87 -3.96 -3.70
N TYR A 153 -1.38 -2.87 -3.13
CA TYR A 153 -1.01 -1.65 -3.85
C TYR A 153 0.47 -1.37 -3.68
N ILE A 154 1.19 -1.15 -4.79
CA ILE A 154 2.64 -0.91 -4.77
C ILE A 154 2.99 0.23 -5.74
N ASP A 155 3.72 1.22 -5.24
CA ASP A 155 4.50 2.14 -6.06
C ASP A 155 5.94 1.61 -6.12
N LEU A 156 6.43 1.29 -7.32
CA LEU A 156 7.75 0.64 -7.51
C LEU A 156 8.92 1.54 -7.08
N SER A 157 8.73 2.87 -6.98
CA SER A 157 9.73 3.77 -6.41
C SER A 157 10.03 3.47 -4.94
N PHE A 158 9.12 2.81 -4.23
CA PHE A 158 9.34 2.34 -2.87
C PHE A 158 10.55 1.42 -2.76
N PHE A 159 10.78 0.52 -3.72
CA PHE A 159 11.93 -0.39 -3.66
C PHE A 159 13.27 0.33 -3.79
N GLN A 160 13.31 1.43 -4.54
CA GLN A 160 14.48 2.30 -4.61
C GLN A 160 14.70 3.06 -3.29
N ASP A 161 13.61 3.51 -2.67
CA ASP A 161 13.65 4.19 -1.38
C ASP A 161 14.04 3.26 -0.24
N MET A 162 13.59 2.01 -0.25
CA MET A 162 13.97 0.97 0.69
C MET A 162 15.49 0.74 0.67
N GLY A 163 16.09 0.63 -0.51
CA GLY A 163 17.54 0.54 -0.66
C GLY A 163 18.25 1.80 -0.16
N ARG A 164 17.87 2.98 -0.67
CA ARG A 164 18.61 4.24 -0.40
C ARG A 164 18.45 4.76 1.03
N LYS A 165 17.24 4.67 1.60
CA LYS A 165 16.88 5.30 2.88
C LYS A 165 16.98 4.30 4.04
N LEU A 166 16.59 3.05 3.81
CA LEU A 166 16.51 2.05 4.86
C LEU A 166 17.72 1.08 4.86
N GLY A 167 18.52 1.06 3.79
CA GLY A 167 19.66 0.16 3.66
C GLY A 167 19.25 -1.30 3.45
N ALA A 168 18.01 -1.53 3.01
CA ALA A 168 17.50 -2.84 2.65
C ALA A 168 17.54 -2.98 1.12
N HIS A 169 18.57 -3.68 0.65
CA HIS A 169 18.83 -3.94 -0.76
C HIS A 169 18.49 -5.39 -1.10
N GLY A 170 18.48 -5.68 -2.40
CA GLY A 170 18.25 -7.02 -2.91
C GLY A 170 16.85 -7.21 -3.47
N ASP A 171 16.70 -8.24 -4.29
CA ASP A 171 15.42 -8.60 -4.91
C ASP A 171 14.54 -9.37 -3.93
N PHE A 172 15.12 -10.19 -3.05
CA PHE A 172 14.34 -10.93 -2.05
C PHE A 172 13.83 -10.03 -0.92
N ALA A 173 14.52 -8.93 -0.63
CA ALA A 173 13.98 -7.86 0.21
C ALA A 173 12.68 -7.28 -0.34
N GLN A 174 12.56 -7.15 -1.67
CA GLN A 174 11.35 -6.64 -2.33
C GLN A 174 10.27 -7.71 -2.35
N ALA A 175 10.66 -8.97 -2.60
CA ALA A 175 9.74 -10.10 -2.56
C ALA A 175 9.13 -10.30 -1.17
N TYR A 176 9.91 -10.10 -0.11
CA TYR A 176 9.43 -10.08 1.28
C TYR A 176 8.30 -9.06 1.48
N VAL A 177 8.45 -7.84 0.97
CA VAL A 177 7.41 -6.80 1.10
C VAL A 177 6.12 -7.24 0.42
N ILE A 178 6.20 -7.77 -0.80
CA ILE A 178 5.03 -8.29 -1.52
C ILE A 178 4.37 -9.45 -0.75
N ALA A 179 5.17 -10.39 -0.26
CA ALA A 179 4.68 -11.53 0.50
C ALA A 179 4.05 -11.11 1.85
N HIS A 180 4.55 -10.04 2.47
CA HIS A 180 3.97 -9.43 3.67
C HIS A 180 2.58 -8.86 3.38
N GLU A 181 2.41 -8.08 2.31
CA GLU A 181 1.09 -7.56 1.92
C GLU A 181 0.11 -8.69 1.57
N VAL A 182 0.58 -9.77 0.94
CA VAL A 182 -0.23 -10.99 0.73
C VAL A 182 -0.54 -11.68 2.07
N GLY A 183 0.32 -11.57 3.08
CA GLY A 183 0.05 -12.01 4.44
C GLY A 183 -1.19 -11.33 5.03
N HIS A 184 -1.39 -10.03 4.80
CA HIS A 184 -2.64 -9.35 5.18
C HIS A 184 -3.87 -9.86 4.44
N HIS A 185 -3.70 -10.30 3.18
CA HIS A 185 -4.79 -10.96 2.47
C HIS A 185 -5.17 -12.30 3.11
N VAL A 186 -4.19 -13.11 3.54
CA VAL A 186 -4.45 -14.35 4.28
C VAL A 186 -5.20 -14.06 5.58
N GLN A 187 -4.84 -13.00 6.30
CA GLN A 187 -5.54 -12.55 7.50
C GLN A 187 -6.97 -12.07 7.25
N LEU A 188 -7.26 -11.55 6.05
CA LEU A 188 -8.65 -11.28 5.66
C LEU A 188 -9.40 -12.59 5.49
N LEU A 189 -8.85 -13.53 4.74
CA LEU A 189 -9.51 -14.80 4.43
C LEU A 189 -9.73 -15.69 5.67
N ASP A 190 -8.83 -15.63 6.67
CA ASP A 190 -8.98 -16.36 7.94
C ASP A 190 -9.84 -15.61 9.00
N GLY A 191 -10.29 -14.38 8.68
CA GLY A 191 -11.13 -13.53 9.52
C GLY A 191 -10.39 -12.80 10.64
N THR A 192 -9.07 -12.91 10.73
CA THR A 192 -8.26 -12.22 11.75
C THR A 192 -8.30 -10.71 11.57
N LEU A 193 -8.15 -10.23 10.33
CA LEU A 193 -8.13 -8.80 10.03
C LEU A 193 -9.45 -8.13 10.44
N GLU A 194 -10.58 -8.75 10.12
CA GLU A 194 -11.91 -8.27 10.48
C GLU A 194 -12.11 -8.22 12.00
N ARG A 195 -11.64 -9.25 12.71
CA ARG A 195 -11.70 -9.31 14.17
C ARG A 195 -10.92 -8.16 14.80
N VAL A 196 -9.70 -7.88 14.35
CA VAL A 196 -8.88 -6.76 14.83
C VAL A 196 -9.57 -5.42 14.53
N GLN A 197 -10.01 -5.20 13.29
CA GLN A 197 -10.69 -3.96 12.89
C GLN A 197 -11.94 -3.69 13.72
N SER A 198 -12.70 -4.73 14.09
CA SER A 198 -13.90 -4.61 14.94
C SER A 198 -13.62 -4.08 16.36
N MET A 199 -12.35 -4.05 16.78
CA MET A 199 -11.90 -3.56 18.09
C MET A 199 -11.49 -2.08 18.07
N ARG A 200 -11.34 -1.44 16.89
CA ARG A 200 -10.83 -0.07 16.76
C ARG A 200 -11.58 0.96 17.62
N ASN A 201 -12.90 0.85 17.67
CA ASN A 201 -13.76 1.77 18.42
C ASN A 201 -14.12 1.25 19.82
N LYS A 202 -13.56 0.10 20.22
CA LYS A 202 -13.86 -0.57 21.51
C LYS A 202 -12.70 -0.48 22.49
N LEU A 203 -11.49 -0.20 22.02
CA LEU A 203 -10.28 -0.17 22.82
C LEU A 203 -9.66 1.23 22.85
N PRO A 204 -9.00 1.61 23.96
CA PRO A 204 -8.08 2.73 23.98
C PRO A 204 -6.98 2.57 22.93
N GLU A 205 -6.47 3.68 22.40
CA GLU A 205 -5.48 3.69 21.33
C GLU A 205 -4.22 2.85 21.63
N PRO A 206 -3.58 2.91 22.81
CA PRO A 206 -2.42 2.05 23.10
C PRO A 206 -2.74 0.55 23.11
N GLU A 207 -3.96 0.17 23.49
CA GLU A 207 -4.40 -1.22 23.48
C GLU A 207 -4.69 -1.71 22.06
N PHE A 208 -5.31 -0.86 21.24
CA PHE A 208 -5.51 -1.15 19.82
C PHE A 208 -4.18 -1.24 19.06
N ASN A 209 -3.24 -0.34 19.35
CA ASN A 209 -1.89 -0.36 18.79
C ASN A 209 -1.18 -1.70 19.05
N ARG A 210 -1.35 -2.29 20.24
CA ARG A 210 -0.82 -3.63 20.55
C ARG A 210 -1.46 -4.73 19.71
N LEU A 211 -2.73 -4.61 19.33
CA LEU A 211 -3.37 -5.55 18.39
C LEU A 211 -2.81 -5.37 16.98
N MET A 212 -2.58 -4.13 16.54
CA MET A 212 -1.95 -3.85 15.25
C MET A 212 -0.55 -4.47 15.18
N VAL A 213 0.29 -4.29 16.21
CA VAL A 213 1.62 -4.94 16.25
C VAL A 213 1.50 -6.45 16.07
N ARG A 214 0.52 -7.11 16.70
CA ARG A 214 0.33 -8.56 16.55
C ARG A 214 -0.14 -8.95 15.14
N LEU A 215 -0.99 -8.14 14.53
CA LEU A 215 -1.43 -8.31 13.14
C LEU A 215 -0.24 -8.23 12.18
N GLU A 216 0.58 -7.19 12.31
CA GLU A 216 1.77 -6.97 11.46
C GLU A 216 2.80 -8.09 11.60
N LEU A 217 3.08 -8.54 12.83
CA LEU A 217 3.99 -9.66 13.07
C LEU A 217 3.46 -10.99 12.51
N GLN A 218 2.15 -11.17 12.40
CA GLN A 218 1.58 -12.36 11.78
C GLN A 218 1.70 -12.29 10.25
N ALA A 219 1.60 -11.11 9.65
CA ALA A 219 1.90 -10.93 8.23
C ALA A 219 3.39 -11.22 7.94
N ASP A 220 4.31 -10.80 8.82
CA ASP A 220 5.73 -11.20 8.73
C ASP A 220 5.92 -12.72 8.81
N PHE A 221 5.19 -13.39 9.72
CA PHE A 221 5.20 -14.84 9.82
C PHE A 221 4.71 -15.51 8.53
N TYR A 222 3.60 -15.04 7.95
CA TYR A 222 3.07 -15.56 6.70
C TYR A 222 4.01 -15.32 5.51
N ALA A 223 4.71 -14.18 5.45
CA ALA A 223 5.78 -13.96 4.48
C ALA A 223 6.93 -14.96 4.67
N GLY A 224 7.29 -15.29 5.91
CA GLY A 224 8.25 -16.33 6.25
C GLY A 224 7.80 -17.72 5.78
N VAL A 225 6.53 -18.07 6.02
CA VAL A 225 5.96 -19.34 5.54
C VAL A 225 6.03 -19.40 4.02
N TRP A 226 5.66 -18.34 3.30
CA TRP A 226 5.86 -18.30 1.85
C TRP A 226 7.33 -18.54 1.46
N ALA A 227 8.27 -17.86 2.13
CA ALA A 227 9.70 -18.02 1.87
C ALA A 227 10.19 -19.47 2.10
N HIS A 228 9.59 -20.21 3.05
CA HIS A 228 9.89 -21.63 3.27
C HIS A 228 9.59 -22.46 2.01
N TYR A 229 8.41 -22.28 1.43
CA TYR A 229 8.03 -23.04 0.22
C TYR A 229 8.80 -22.55 -1.01
N ALA A 230 9.09 -21.25 -1.07
CA ALA A 230 9.95 -20.66 -2.08
C ALA A 230 11.35 -21.31 -2.08
N ASP A 231 11.95 -21.52 -0.90
CA ASP A 231 13.23 -22.24 -0.73
C ASP A 231 13.11 -23.70 -1.17
N LYS A 232 12.17 -24.43 -0.56
CA LYS A 232 12.13 -25.90 -0.64
C LYS A 232 11.61 -26.44 -1.95
N TYR A 233 10.65 -25.77 -2.57
CA TYR A 233 9.89 -26.34 -3.69
C TYR A 233 10.03 -25.54 -4.98
N SER A 234 10.20 -24.23 -4.88
CA SER A 234 10.34 -23.35 -6.05
C SER A 234 11.79 -23.12 -6.50
N ASN A 235 12.79 -23.50 -5.68
CA ASN A 235 14.23 -23.32 -5.95
C ASN A 235 14.55 -21.89 -6.44
N ILE A 236 13.87 -20.90 -5.86
CA ILE A 236 13.96 -19.49 -6.25
C ILE A 236 14.99 -18.73 -5.41
N LEU A 237 15.34 -19.22 -4.23
CA LEU A 237 16.30 -18.56 -3.37
C LEU A 237 17.76 -18.75 -3.82
N GLU A 238 18.55 -17.73 -3.55
CA GLU A 238 20.00 -17.68 -3.68
C GLU A 238 20.66 -17.47 -2.31
N PRO A 239 21.95 -17.81 -2.16
CA PRO A 239 22.67 -17.52 -0.92
C PRO A 239 22.62 -16.01 -0.59
N GLY A 240 22.09 -15.66 0.58
CA GLY A 240 21.91 -14.27 1.01
C GLY A 240 20.47 -13.76 0.96
N ASP A 241 19.57 -14.41 0.20
CA ASP A 241 18.19 -13.94 0.02
C ASP A 241 17.42 -13.88 1.36
N ILE A 242 17.61 -14.86 2.25
CA ILE A 242 16.95 -14.85 3.58
C ILE A 242 17.50 -13.72 4.45
N GLU A 243 18.80 -13.45 4.38
CA GLU A 243 19.43 -12.33 5.07
C GLU A 243 18.92 -10.98 4.52
N GLU A 244 18.65 -10.87 3.23
CA GLU A 244 18.02 -9.69 2.62
C GLU A 244 16.61 -9.45 3.20
N ALA A 245 15.76 -10.49 3.27
CA ALA A 245 14.44 -10.38 3.87
C ALA A 245 14.49 -10.04 5.36
N LEU A 246 15.41 -10.63 6.13
CA LEU A 246 15.60 -10.31 7.54
C LEU A 246 16.05 -8.85 7.74
N ASN A 247 16.96 -8.36 6.90
CA ASN A 247 17.39 -6.97 6.93
C ASN A 247 16.23 -6.03 6.54
N ALA A 248 15.43 -6.39 5.53
CA ALA A 248 14.22 -5.67 5.15
C ALA A 248 13.24 -5.58 6.33
N ALA A 249 12.86 -6.71 6.93
CA ALA A 249 12.00 -6.79 8.12
C ALA A 249 12.52 -5.94 9.29
N SER A 250 13.82 -6.00 9.55
CA SER A 250 14.47 -5.16 10.57
C SER A 250 14.48 -3.68 10.22
N SER A 251 14.42 -3.30 8.95
CA SER A 251 14.54 -1.92 8.51
C SER A 251 13.27 -1.10 8.71
N VAL A 252 12.12 -1.79 8.75
CA VAL A 252 10.77 -1.22 8.88
C VAL A 252 10.16 -1.44 10.27
N GLY A 253 10.98 -1.72 11.29
CA GLY A 253 10.55 -1.74 12.68
C GLY A 253 10.35 -0.33 13.25
N ASP A 254 9.31 -0.12 14.04
CA ASP A 254 8.93 1.19 14.57
C ASP A 254 10.05 1.81 15.43
N ASP A 255 10.78 0.98 16.18
CA ASP A 255 11.91 1.41 17.00
C ASP A 255 13.05 2.03 16.17
N ARG A 256 13.33 1.45 15.00
CA ARG A 256 14.33 1.95 14.06
C ARG A 256 13.84 3.21 13.36
N LEU A 257 12.62 3.19 12.82
CA LEU A 257 12.04 4.33 12.09
C LEU A 257 11.88 5.55 13.00
N GLN A 258 11.37 5.38 14.22
CA GLN A 258 11.24 6.48 15.17
C GLN A 258 12.60 7.02 15.62
N LYS A 259 13.60 6.14 15.85
CA LYS A 259 14.95 6.56 16.22
C LYS A 259 15.62 7.35 15.08
N GLN A 260 15.41 6.96 13.83
CA GLN A 260 15.91 7.68 12.65
C GLN A 260 15.21 9.02 12.45
N ALA A 261 13.90 9.09 12.65
CA ALA A 261 13.11 10.31 12.44
C ALA A 261 13.27 11.32 13.58
N ASN A 262 13.19 10.86 14.83
CA ASN A 262 12.98 11.71 16.01
C ASN A 262 14.05 11.52 17.11
N GLY A 263 15.00 10.59 16.94
CA GLY A 263 16.06 10.30 17.91
C GLY A 263 15.59 9.66 19.23
N ARG A 264 14.30 9.34 19.35
CA ARG A 264 13.67 8.74 20.54
C ARG A 264 12.65 7.70 20.12
N VAL A 265 12.39 6.74 21.01
CA VAL A 265 11.47 5.62 20.80
C VAL A 265 10.33 5.71 21.81
N VAL A 266 9.08 5.59 21.32
CA VAL A 266 7.84 5.63 22.12
C VAL A 266 7.08 4.32 21.87
N PRO A 267 7.24 3.30 22.74
CA PRO A 267 6.68 1.97 22.49
C PRO A 267 5.15 1.92 22.40
N ASP A 268 4.43 2.76 23.16
CA ASP A 268 2.96 2.76 23.16
C ASP A 268 2.36 3.28 21.84
N SER A 269 3.17 3.92 20.98
CA SER A 269 2.74 4.38 19.66
C SER A 269 3.11 3.42 18.52
N PHE A 270 3.63 2.24 18.84
CA PHE A 270 3.99 1.24 17.82
C PHE A 270 2.75 0.63 17.19
N THR A 271 2.78 0.46 15.88
CA THR A 271 1.74 -0.21 15.10
C THR A 271 2.30 -1.38 14.29
N HIS A 272 3.61 -1.43 14.02
CA HIS A 272 4.28 -2.45 13.21
C HIS A 272 5.23 -3.35 14.02
N GLY A 273 5.51 -2.98 15.27
CA GLY A 273 6.38 -3.75 16.17
C GLY A 273 7.85 -3.35 16.05
N THR A 274 8.68 -3.97 16.87
CA THR A 274 10.13 -3.72 16.85
C THR A 274 10.82 -4.49 15.74
N SER A 275 11.97 -3.96 15.32
CA SER A 275 12.88 -4.62 14.38
C SER A 275 13.19 -6.07 14.77
N GLU A 276 13.39 -6.33 16.08
CA GLU A 276 13.65 -7.69 16.60
C GLU A 276 12.43 -8.60 16.46
N GLN A 277 11.23 -8.10 16.79
CA GLN A 277 9.99 -8.88 16.69
C GLN A 277 9.71 -9.27 15.25
N ARG A 278 9.84 -8.32 14.32
CA ARG A 278 9.60 -8.55 12.88
C ARG A 278 10.51 -9.64 12.32
N MET A 279 11.82 -9.52 12.55
CA MET A 279 12.79 -10.55 12.15
C MET A 279 12.46 -11.91 12.74
N ARG A 280 12.08 -11.96 14.02
CA ARG A 280 11.77 -13.20 14.73
C ARG A 280 10.58 -13.92 14.11
N TRP A 281 9.48 -13.21 13.84
CA TRP A 281 8.28 -13.84 13.29
C TRP A 281 8.46 -14.27 11.85
N PHE A 282 9.13 -13.45 11.02
CA PHE A 282 9.54 -13.89 9.68
C PHE A 282 10.39 -15.16 9.74
N LYS A 283 11.43 -15.17 10.56
CA LYS A 283 12.31 -16.34 10.74
C LYS A 283 11.55 -17.57 11.20
N LYS A 284 10.62 -17.43 12.15
CA LYS A 284 9.78 -18.53 12.63
C LYS A 284 8.91 -19.11 11.50
N GLY A 285 8.30 -18.25 10.68
CA GLY A 285 7.53 -18.70 9.51
C GLY A 285 8.40 -19.48 8.53
N TYR A 286 9.59 -18.95 8.23
CA TYR A 286 10.56 -19.58 7.35
C TYR A 286 11.06 -20.95 7.86
N GLU A 287 11.38 -21.05 9.15
CA GLU A 287 11.87 -22.30 9.74
C GLU A 287 10.79 -23.38 9.82
N THR A 288 9.54 -22.98 10.10
CA THR A 288 8.45 -23.94 10.34
C THR A 288 7.70 -24.34 9.08
N GLY A 289 7.43 -23.40 8.15
CA GLY A 289 6.61 -23.65 6.97
C GLY A 289 5.15 -24.05 7.28
N ASP A 290 4.69 -23.88 8.52
CA ASP A 290 3.39 -24.31 9.00
C ASP A 290 2.54 -23.08 9.38
N PRO A 291 1.55 -22.70 8.56
CA PRO A 291 0.69 -21.54 8.81
C PRO A 291 0.04 -21.52 10.20
N SER A 292 -0.22 -22.70 10.79
CA SER A 292 -0.90 -22.81 12.09
C SER A 292 -0.05 -22.35 13.28
N GLN A 293 1.27 -22.19 13.09
CA GLN A 293 2.18 -21.75 14.15
C GLN A 293 2.32 -20.22 14.24
N GLY A 294 1.54 -19.48 13.45
CA GLY A 294 1.53 -18.02 13.34
C GLY A 294 0.65 -17.29 14.36
N ASP A 295 0.29 -17.91 15.49
CA ASP A 295 -0.57 -17.28 16.50
C ASP A 295 0.19 -16.21 17.31
N THR A 296 0.28 -15.02 16.73
CA THR A 296 0.83 -13.83 17.40
C THR A 296 -0.11 -13.28 18.46
N PHE A 297 -1.40 -13.61 18.44
CA PHE A 297 -2.40 -13.06 19.37
C PHE A 297 -2.31 -13.67 20.77
N ASN A 298 -1.97 -14.95 20.85
CA ASN A 298 -1.78 -15.66 22.12
C ASN A 298 -0.30 -15.80 22.54
N ALA A 299 0.65 -15.26 21.76
CA ALA A 299 2.06 -15.31 22.09
C ALA A 299 2.40 -14.50 23.36
N SER A 300 3.03 -15.18 24.33
CA SER A 300 3.53 -14.57 25.57
C SER A 300 4.79 -13.72 25.36
N ARG A 301 5.57 -14.04 24.33
CA ARG A 301 6.69 -13.25 23.85
C ARG A 301 6.56 -13.06 22.34
N LEU A 302 6.49 -11.80 21.93
CA LEU A 302 6.54 -11.38 20.54
C LEU A 302 7.98 -11.36 20.02
#